data_AF-K2DYM6-F1
#
_entry.id   AF-K2DYM6-F1
#
_cell.length_a   1.000
_cell.length_b   1.000
_cell.length_c   1.000
_cell.angle_alpha   90.00
_cell.angle_beta   90.00
_cell.angle_gamma   90.00
#
_symmetry.space_group_name_H-M   'P 1'
#
loop_
_entity.id
_entity.type
_entity.pdbx_description
1 polymer ?
#
loop_
_entity_poly.entity_id
_entity_poly.type
_entity_poly.pdbx_seq_one_letter_code
_entity_poly.pdbx_strand_id
1 'polypeptide(L)'
;MARPADIANLSPNGSQGNFADEWARFMKKSPSNITTYTMDVDRETTGQGPGWSALLGSMAVNSGGEYFAVSSSGTDIAEKLLSIFNQLQARDSVFSSASLPVSVNARGTYQNQVFMGMFRPDPDSHPRWRGNLKQYQFGYDVPTDTLFLAGADGKAAVSGASGFISPTAISYWTSPSTFWANELMGTPPSASDSPDGEVVEKGGVAQLIRSTYATNQTSRNLYTCISCAAGTNLSTNASARFNASNSSLTSTLDTNTINWVRGTNNASEVGPTTTPATTIRPSVHGDILHSRPAVVNYGGTTGVVVFYGSNDGMLRAISGNQSGTDAGKELWGFIPEEHFGKLKRLRDNTPDIRLSTTPVLDETSTSKPTPRDYFVDGPISVYQKVNADGTNAKVYMYVGMRRGGRFIYALDVTDPTQPKFLWKKSNTDTDNRFSVLGQTWSEPRVAKIKGHTDPVLVMGGGYDAAAEDAATPGTTTMGNAVYVLNAFTGAVLKRFDTARSVPADVTLVDSDY
;
A
#
# COMPACT_ATOMS: atom_id res chain seq x y z
N MET A 1 4.97 -45.67 -21.70
CA MET A 1 3.91 -44.73 -21.25
C MET A 1 3.22 -44.22 -22.50
N ALA A 2 1.92 -44.44 -22.64
CA ALA A 2 1.15 -43.80 -23.71
C ALA A 2 0.90 -42.33 -23.31
N ARG A 3 1.01 -41.42 -24.29
CA ARG A 3 0.77 -39.99 -24.07
C ARG A 3 -0.68 -39.77 -23.61
N PRO A 4 -0.94 -39.00 -22.55
CA PRO A 4 -2.30 -38.65 -22.14
C PRO A 4 -3.09 -38.02 -23.30
N ALA A 5 -4.32 -38.47 -23.51
CA ALA A 5 -5.17 -38.05 -24.64
C ALA A 5 -5.67 -36.59 -24.56
N ASP A 6 -5.37 -35.88 -23.47
CA ASP A 6 -5.89 -34.56 -23.14
C ASP A 6 -5.00 -33.38 -23.58
N ILE A 7 -3.80 -33.65 -24.11
CA ILE A 7 -2.93 -32.64 -24.76
C ILE A 7 -2.89 -32.92 -26.26
N ALA A 8 -4.07 -32.86 -26.88
CA ALA A 8 -4.21 -32.85 -28.32
C ALA A 8 -4.46 -31.40 -28.76
N ASN A 9 -3.97 -31.02 -29.95
CA ASN A 9 -4.21 -29.74 -30.65
C ASN A 9 -3.10 -28.67 -30.58
N LEU A 10 -1.83 -29.08 -30.58
CA LEU A 10 -0.74 -28.16 -30.96
C LEU A 10 -0.96 -27.69 -32.40
N SER A 11 -0.94 -26.38 -32.63
CA SER A 11 -1.07 -25.78 -33.97
C SER A 11 0.02 -24.72 -34.16
N PRO A 12 0.96 -24.93 -35.09
CA PRO A 12 1.17 -26.13 -35.91
C PRO A 12 1.53 -27.38 -35.10
N ASN A 13 1.16 -28.57 -35.60
CA ASN A 13 1.34 -29.85 -34.87
C ASN A 13 2.72 -30.51 -35.07
N GLY A 14 3.66 -29.83 -35.71
CA GLY A 14 4.97 -30.39 -36.09
C GLY A 14 5.80 -30.95 -34.92
N SER A 15 5.58 -30.46 -33.70
CA SER A 15 6.25 -30.92 -32.48
C SER A 15 5.30 -31.62 -31.50
N GLN A 16 4.11 -32.04 -31.97
CA GLN A 16 3.11 -32.68 -31.12
C GLN A 16 3.62 -33.99 -30.52
N GLY A 17 4.60 -34.68 -31.10
CA GLY A 17 5.16 -35.91 -30.50
C GLY A 17 6.00 -35.71 -29.22
N ASN A 18 6.30 -34.47 -28.82
CA ASN A 18 7.18 -34.18 -27.69
C ASN A 18 6.43 -34.29 -26.33
N PHE A 19 7.12 -34.76 -25.30
CA PHE A 19 6.59 -34.93 -23.94
C PHE A 19 6.72 -33.68 -23.05
N ALA A 20 7.16 -32.54 -23.61
CA ALA A 20 7.47 -31.35 -22.83
C ALA A 20 6.24 -30.73 -22.14
N ASP A 21 5.06 -30.82 -22.75
CA ASP A 21 3.80 -30.37 -22.14
C ASP A 21 3.41 -31.25 -20.94
N GLU A 22 3.64 -32.56 -21.02
CA GLU A 22 3.43 -33.50 -19.91
C GLU A 22 4.36 -33.20 -18.75
N TRP A 23 5.62 -32.87 -19.02
CA TRP A 23 6.57 -32.45 -17.99
C TRP A 23 6.19 -31.12 -17.36
N ALA A 24 5.84 -30.11 -18.16
CA ALA A 24 5.38 -28.82 -17.64
C ALA A 24 4.15 -28.98 -16.75
N ARG A 25 3.18 -29.79 -17.18
CA ARG A 25 1.97 -30.10 -16.41
C ARG A 25 2.26 -30.94 -15.17
N PHE A 26 3.17 -31.91 -15.25
CA PHE A 26 3.59 -32.72 -14.11
C PHE A 26 4.27 -31.86 -13.05
N MET A 27 5.22 -31.01 -13.46
CA MET A 27 5.90 -30.05 -12.59
C MET A 27 4.90 -29.09 -11.94
N LYS A 28 3.89 -28.63 -12.68
CA LYS A 28 2.81 -27.80 -12.15
C LYS A 28 1.93 -28.52 -11.13
N LYS A 29 1.62 -29.79 -11.36
CA LYS A 29 0.81 -30.62 -10.44
C LYS A 29 1.63 -31.21 -9.28
N SER A 30 2.95 -31.01 -9.26
CA SER A 30 3.80 -31.47 -8.16
C SER A 30 3.53 -30.65 -6.88
N PRO A 31 3.93 -31.16 -5.69
CA PRO A 31 3.83 -30.40 -4.45
C PRO A 31 4.51 -29.03 -4.48
N SER A 32 5.54 -28.87 -5.32
CA SER A 32 6.26 -27.60 -5.52
C SER A 32 5.54 -26.61 -6.45
N ASN A 33 4.43 -27.01 -7.08
CA ASN A 33 3.56 -26.18 -7.92
C ASN A 33 4.31 -25.31 -8.96
N ILE A 34 5.30 -25.91 -9.63
CA ILE A 34 6.28 -25.19 -10.46
C ILE A 34 5.60 -24.59 -11.70
N THR A 35 5.74 -23.28 -11.87
CA THR A 35 5.35 -22.54 -13.06
C THR A 35 6.53 -22.47 -14.04
N THR A 36 6.30 -22.79 -15.32
CA THR A 36 7.34 -22.82 -16.35
C THR A 36 7.15 -21.65 -17.32
N TYR A 37 8.19 -20.83 -17.45
CA TYR A 37 8.30 -19.80 -18.48
C TYR A 37 9.15 -20.31 -19.63
N THR A 38 8.79 -19.97 -20.87
CA THR A 38 9.53 -20.39 -22.07
C THR A 38 10.01 -19.20 -22.88
N MET A 39 11.23 -19.29 -23.39
CA MET A 39 11.83 -18.29 -24.29
C MET A 39 12.25 -18.95 -25.58
N ASP A 40 11.68 -18.51 -26.70
CA ASP A 40 12.02 -18.92 -28.06
C ASP A 40 13.00 -17.91 -28.66
N VAL A 41 14.29 -18.22 -28.58
CA VAL A 41 15.38 -17.35 -29.01
C VAL A 41 15.61 -17.51 -30.51
N ASP A 42 15.61 -16.39 -31.24
CA ASP A 42 15.69 -16.33 -32.70
C ASP A 42 14.66 -17.24 -33.38
N ARG A 43 13.38 -16.99 -33.06
CA ARG A 43 12.25 -17.77 -33.56
C ARG A 43 12.32 -17.99 -35.08
N GLU A 44 12.48 -19.25 -35.46
CA GLU A 44 12.40 -19.68 -36.85
C GLU A 44 10.93 -19.78 -37.31
N THR A 45 10.58 -19.07 -38.39
CA THR A 45 9.19 -19.04 -38.91
C THR A 45 8.95 -20.05 -40.04
N THR A 46 10.00 -20.77 -40.45
CA THR A 46 9.95 -21.77 -41.52
C THR A 46 10.45 -23.12 -41.04
N GLY A 47 10.27 -24.16 -41.86
CA GLY A 47 10.69 -25.51 -41.51
C GLY A 47 10.01 -26.02 -40.23
N GLN A 48 10.80 -26.53 -39.29
CA GLN A 48 10.29 -27.06 -38.01
C GLN A 48 10.05 -25.97 -36.96
N GLY A 49 10.55 -24.74 -37.17
CA GLY A 49 10.49 -23.64 -36.20
C GLY A 49 9.09 -23.34 -35.66
N PRO A 50 8.05 -23.20 -36.51
CA PRO A 50 6.68 -22.97 -36.05
C PRO A 50 6.13 -24.07 -35.12
N GLY A 51 6.56 -25.32 -35.30
CA GLY A 51 6.19 -26.42 -34.41
C GLY A 51 6.84 -26.30 -33.04
N TRP A 52 8.11 -25.85 -32.98
CA TRP A 52 8.82 -25.58 -31.73
C TRP A 52 8.23 -24.39 -30.98
N SER A 53 7.92 -23.28 -31.65
CA SER A 53 7.24 -22.14 -31.01
C SER A 53 5.89 -22.54 -30.41
N ALA A 54 5.10 -23.34 -31.14
CA ALA A 54 3.81 -23.84 -30.66
C ALA A 54 3.99 -24.72 -29.40
N LEU A 55 5.00 -25.59 -29.39
CA LEU A 55 5.32 -26.42 -28.22
C LEU A 55 5.73 -25.57 -27.02
N LEU A 56 6.64 -24.61 -27.19
CA LEU A 56 7.08 -23.73 -26.11
C LEU A 56 5.92 -22.88 -25.55
N GLY A 57 5.03 -22.40 -26.43
CA GLY A 57 3.79 -21.73 -26.03
C GLY A 57 2.87 -22.64 -25.21
N SER A 58 2.66 -23.87 -25.66
CA SER A 58 1.85 -24.87 -24.96
C SER A 58 2.41 -25.24 -23.59
N MET A 59 3.74 -25.40 -23.45
CA MET A 59 4.38 -25.69 -22.17
C MET A 59 4.11 -24.60 -21.12
N ALA A 60 4.27 -23.33 -21.53
CA ALA A 60 4.01 -22.19 -20.68
C ALA A 60 2.54 -22.20 -20.19
N VAL A 61 1.59 -22.30 -21.12
CA VAL A 61 0.15 -22.34 -20.83
C VAL A 61 -0.22 -23.51 -19.90
N ASN A 62 0.29 -24.71 -20.15
CA ASN A 62 -0.01 -25.90 -19.35
C ASN A 62 0.58 -25.85 -17.92
N SER A 63 1.59 -25.03 -17.69
CA SER A 63 2.13 -24.77 -16.35
C SER A 63 1.57 -23.49 -15.70
N GLY A 64 0.80 -22.69 -16.43
CA GLY A 64 0.32 -21.37 -15.99
C GLY A 64 1.40 -20.28 -15.98
N GLY A 65 2.47 -20.45 -16.77
CA GLY A 65 3.49 -19.44 -17.04
C GLY A 65 3.27 -18.74 -18.38
N GLU A 66 4.30 -18.03 -18.86
CA GLU A 66 4.22 -17.22 -20.07
C GLU A 66 5.30 -17.60 -21.09
N TYR A 67 4.97 -17.44 -22.37
CA TYR A 67 5.86 -17.66 -23.52
C TYR A 67 6.36 -16.32 -24.06
N PHE A 68 7.65 -16.24 -24.31
CA PHE A 68 8.28 -15.08 -24.94
C PHE A 68 9.01 -15.49 -26.21
N ALA A 69 8.78 -14.77 -27.31
CA ALA A 69 9.67 -14.79 -28.46
C ALA A 69 10.70 -13.68 -28.30
N VAL A 70 11.99 -14.01 -28.43
CA VAL A 70 13.10 -13.06 -28.27
C VAL A 70 14.12 -13.26 -29.39
N SER A 71 14.84 -12.20 -29.72
CA SER A 71 16.07 -12.29 -30.52
C SER A 71 17.24 -12.76 -29.66
N SER A 72 18.33 -13.20 -30.29
CA SER A 72 19.62 -13.47 -29.63
C SER A 72 20.35 -12.22 -29.16
N SER A 73 19.72 -11.04 -29.29
CA SER A 73 20.20 -9.83 -28.65
C SER A 73 20.21 -10.02 -27.12
N GLY A 74 21.38 -9.85 -26.51
CA GLY A 74 21.51 -9.93 -25.05
C GLY A 74 20.57 -8.97 -24.31
N THR A 75 20.21 -7.83 -24.92
CA THR A 75 19.24 -6.88 -24.38
C THR A 75 17.84 -7.48 -24.34
N ASP A 76 17.36 -8.09 -25.43
CA ASP A 76 16.00 -8.63 -25.54
C ASP A 76 15.79 -9.83 -24.60
N ILE A 77 16.79 -10.71 -24.49
CA ILE A 77 16.81 -11.81 -23.51
C ILE A 77 16.78 -11.25 -22.07
N ALA A 78 17.60 -10.26 -21.77
CA ALA A 78 17.64 -9.64 -20.44
C ALA A 78 16.29 -9.02 -20.08
N GLU A 79 15.66 -8.28 -21.00
CA GLU A 79 14.33 -7.68 -20.80
C GLU A 79 13.26 -8.71 -20.44
N LYS A 80 13.22 -9.86 -21.12
CA LYS A 80 12.25 -10.91 -20.82
C LYS A 80 12.55 -11.68 -19.53
N LEU A 81 13.82 -11.96 -19.25
CA LEU A 81 14.21 -12.52 -17.94
C LEU A 81 13.81 -11.60 -16.78
N LEU A 82 13.99 -10.30 -16.96
CA LEU A 82 13.61 -9.29 -15.96
C LEU A 82 12.09 -9.21 -15.79
N SER A 83 11.32 -9.29 -16.89
CA SER A 83 9.85 -9.43 -16.82
C SER A 83 9.44 -10.64 -15.99
N ILE A 84 10.05 -11.80 -16.23
CA ILE A 84 9.80 -13.02 -15.44
C ILE A 84 10.10 -12.79 -13.95
N PHE A 85 11.25 -12.18 -13.62
CA PHE A 85 11.59 -11.92 -12.21
C PHE A 85 10.63 -10.92 -11.55
N ASN A 86 10.14 -9.91 -12.27
CA ASN A 86 9.13 -8.98 -11.76
C ASN A 86 7.79 -9.70 -11.49
N GLN A 87 7.37 -10.59 -12.39
CA GLN A 87 6.18 -11.43 -12.18
C GLN A 87 6.32 -12.35 -10.96
N LEU A 88 7.52 -12.89 -10.73
CA LEU A 88 7.80 -13.70 -9.53
C LEU A 88 7.75 -12.85 -8.24
N GLN A 89 8.35 -11.66 -8.24
CA GLN A 89 8.24 -10.73 -7.11
C GLN A 89 6.78 -10.29 -6.83
N ALA A 90 5.94 -10.22 -7.87
CA ALA A 90 4.52 -9.92 -7.71
C ALA A 90 3.70 -11.11 -7.15
N ARG A 91 4.20 -12.35 -7.28
CA ARG A 91 3.56 -13.57 -6.72
C ARG A 91 3.88 -13.73 -5.23
N ASP A 92 5.11 -13.41 -4.82
CA ASP A 92 5.56 -13.44 -3.43
C ASP A 92 5.33 -12.06 -2.79
N SER A 93 4.11 -11.80 -2.31
CA SER A 93 3.74 -10.56 -1.60
C SER A 93 4.73 -10.26 -0.46
N VAL A 94 5.72 -9.40 -0.70
CA VAL A 94 6.67 -8.92 0.30
C VAL A 94 5.94 -8.06 1.33
N PHE A 95 6.09 -8.39 2.61
CA PHE A 95 5.39 -7.69 3.69
C PHE A 95 6.01 -6.32 3.94
N SER A 96 5.17 -5.28 3.92
CA SER A 96 5.51 -4.03 4.62
C SER A 96 5.51 -4.33 6.11
N SER A 97 6.38 -3.64 6.87
CA SER A 97 6.60 -3.90 8.28
C SER A 97 5.29 -4.16 9.03
N ALA A 98 5.14 -5.36 9.61
CA ALA A 98 4.13 -5.56 10.65
C ALA A 98 4.42 -4.51 11.74
N SER A 99 3.62 -3.45 11.80
CA SER A 99 3.57 -2.61 12.98
C SER A 99 2.91 -3.49 14.04
N LEU A 100 3.71 -4.23 14.79
CA LEU A 100 3.26 -4.71 16.09
C LEU A 100 2.87 -3.43 16.86
N PRO A 101 1.61 -3.24 17.27
CA PRO A 101 1.28 -2.13 18.13
C PRO A 101 1.90 -2.44 19.50
N VAL A 102 3.19 -2.13 19.68
CA VAL A 102 3.70 -1.82 21.00
C VAL A 102 3.26 -0.38 21.26
N SER A 103 2.02 -0.25 21.73
CA SER A 103 1.57 0.96 22.39
C SER A 103 2.46 1.15 23.62
N VAL A 104 3.48 2.00 23.50
CA VAL A 104 4.29 2.41 24.65
C VAL A 104 3.64 3.55 25.45
N ASN A 105 2.39 3.91 25.19
CA ASN A 105 1.69 4.96 25.96
C ASN A 105 0.24 4.63 26.35
N ALA A 106 -0.05 3.36 26.59
CA ALA A 106 -1.09 2.98 27.54
C ALA A 106 -0.58 1.81 28.39
N ARG A 107 -0.42 2.09 29.69
CA ARG A 107 -0.19 1.11 30.72
C ARG A 107 -1.26 0.01 30.65
N GLY A 108 -0.87 -1.21 30.27
CA GLY A 108 -1.56 -2.46 30.58
C GLY A 108 -2.84 -2.80 29.79
N THR A 109 -2.79 -3.95 29.12
CA THR A 109 -3.92 -4.86 28.79
C THR A 109 -4.96 -4.40 27.75
N TYR A 110 -5.54 -5.37 27.01
CA TYR A 110 -6.68 -5.25 26.08
C TYR A 110 -6.30 -4.64 24.71
N GLN A 111 -6.07 -5.42 23.64
CA GLN A 111 -7.14 -5.93 22.78
C GLN A 111 -6.71 -7.11 21.87
N ASN A 112 -5.47 -7.60 21.96
CA ASN A 112 -4.95 -8.69 21.11
C ASN A 112 -5.24 -8.50 19.60
N GLN A 113 -4.94 -7.32 19.06
CA GLN A 113 -5.21 -6.95 17.67
C GLN A 113 -3.89 -6.65 16.95
N VAL A 114 -3.67 -7.32 15.81
CA VAL A 114 -2.50 -7.17 14.95
C VAL A 114 -2.96 -6.62 13.61
N PHE A 115 -2.56 -5.40 13.26
CA PHE A 115 -2.87 -4.78 11.97
C PHE A 115 -1.69 -4.95 11.03
N MET A 116 -1.95 -5.49 9.84
CA MET A 116 -0.94 -5.82 8.86
C MET A 116 -1.24 -5.11 7.55
N GLY A 117 -0.36 -4.18 7.18
CA GLY A 117 -0.38 -3.53 5.87
C GLY A 117 0.21 -4.46 4.81
N MET A 118 -0.53 -4.65 3.73
CA MET A 118 -0.16 -5.53 2.63
C MET A 118 -0.04 -4.75 1.34
N PHE A 119 0.85 -5.23 0.47
CA PHE A 119 0.99 -4.71 -0.88
C PHE A 119 1.41 -5.80 -1.85
N ARG A 120 1.02 -5.62 -3.10
CA ARG A 120 1.49 -6.44 -4.21
C ARG A 120 1.94 -5.54 -5.36
N PRO A 121 3.22 -5.64 -5.77
CA PRO A 121 3.68 -5.03 -6.99
C PRO A 121 2.85 -5.45 -8.19
N ASP A 122 2.63 -4.53 -9.12
CA ASP A 122 2.06 -4.89 -10.41
C ASP A 122 3.11 -5.68 -11.23
N PRO A 123 2.76 -6.86 -11.75
CA PRO A 123 3.71 -7.74 -12.44
C PRO A 123 4.31 -7.09 -13.70
N ASP A 124 3.56 -6.18 -14.33
CA ASP A 124 3.95 -5.52 -15.57
C ASP A 124 4.55 -4.13 -15.30
N SER A 125 4.96 -3.86 -14.06
CA SER A 125 5.57 -2.59 -13.62
C SER A 125 4.63 -1.37 -13.70
N HIS A 126 3.32 -1.57 -13.85
CA HIS A 126 2.39 -0.44 -13.84
C HIS A 126 2.38 0.28 -12.47
N PRO A 127 2.09 1.61 -12.44
CA PRO A 127 2.16 2.41 -11.22
C PRO A 127 1.09 2.05 -10.17
N ARG A 128 -0.04 1.43 -10.55
CA ARG A 128 -1.12 1.08 -9.63
C ARG A 128 -0.87 -0.26 -8.95
N TRP A 129 -0.17 -0.21 -7.83
CA TRP A 129 -0.01 -1.38 -6.97
C TRP A 129 -1.24 -1.59 -6.08
N ARG A 130 -1.52 -2.86 -5.80
CA ARG A 130 -2.64 -3.26 -4.95
C ARG A 130 -2.20 -3.30 -3.50
N GLY A 131 -3.10 -2.98 -2.58
CA GLY A 131 -2.83 -3.12 -1.15
C GLY A 131 -4.07 -3.36 -0.34
N ASN A 132 -3.85 -3.62 0.94
CA ASN A 132 -4.92 -3.89 1.90
C ASN A 132 -4.42 -3.72 3.33
N LEU A 133 -5.33 -3.49 4.27
CA LEU A 133 -5.08 -3.62 5.69
C LEU A 133 -5.89 -4.82 6.20
N LYS A 134 -5.18 -5.80 6.76
CA LYS A 134 -5.77 -6.99 7.37
C LYS A 134 -5.55 -6.98 8.87
N GLN A 135 -6.48 -7.55 9.63
CA GLN A 135 -6.34 -7.72 11.06
C GLN A 135 -6.27 -9.21 11.43
N TYR A 136 -5.42 -9.50 12.41
CA TYR A 136 -5.21 -10.82 13.03
C TYR A 136 -5.12 -10.64 14.55
N GLN A 137 -4.87 -11.71 15.28
CA GLN A 137 -4.62 -11.69 16.73
C GLN A 137 -3.51 -12.67 17.11
N PHE A 138 -2.97 -12.60 18.33
CA PHE A 138 -2.13 -13.67 18.86
C PHE A 138 -2.99 -14.81 19.41
N GLY A 139 -2.70 -16.04 18.99
CA GLY A 139 -3.12 -17.26 19.65
C GLY A 139 -1.99 -17.79 20.54
N TYR A 140 -2.35 -18.58 21.54
CA TYR A 140 -1.40 -19.27 22.41
C TYR A 140 -1.72 -20.77 22.38
N ASP A 141 -0.74 -21.58 22.02
CA ASP A 141 -0.82 -23.02 22.00
C ASP A 141 -0.26 -23.58 23.31
N VAL A 142 -1.16 -23.97 24.22
CA VAL A 142 -0.82 -24.48 25.56
C VAL A 142 0.06 -25.73 25.50
N PRO A 143 -0.24 -26.77 24.69
CA PRO A 143 0.62 -27.94 24.54
C PRO A 143 2.08 -27.66 24.17
N THR A 144 2.34 -26.66 23.33
CA THR A 144 3.68 -26.37 22.81
C THR A 144 4.36 -25.18 23.50
N ASP A 145 3.63 -24.45 24.36
CA ASP A 145 4.06 -23.20 25.00
C ASP A 145 4.54 -22.16 23.97
N THR A 146 3.77 -22.00 22.88
CA THR A 146 4.12 -21.07 21.80
C THR A 146 3.01 -20.07 21.47
N LEU A 147 3.42 -18.86 21.10
CA LEU A 147 2.55 -17.85 20.50
C LEU A 147 2.54 -18.01 18.98
N PHE A 148 1.37 -17.85 18.37
CA PHE A 148 1.22 -17.85 16.92
C PHE A 148 0.27 -16.74 16.47
N LEU A 149 0.38 -16.31 15.21
CA LEU A 149 -0.58 -15.38 14.63
C LEU A 149 -1.84 -16.15 14.24
N ALA A 150 -3.01 -15.78 14.75
CA ALA A 150 -4.29 -16.41 14.52
C ALA A 150 -5.20 -15.55 13.64
N GLY A 151 -5.94 -16.23 12.75
CA GLY A 151 -7.04 -15.66 11.98
C GLY A 151 -8.31 -15.43 12.82
N ALA A 152 -9.33 -14.90 12.17
CA ALA A 152 -10.66 -14.69 12.75
C ALA A 152 -11.35 -16.01 13.16
N ASP A 153 -10.94 -17.14 12.58
CA ASP A 153 -11.41 -18.48 12.93
C ASP A 153 -10.59 -19.14 14.06
N GLY A 154 -9.63 -18.42 14.64
CA GLY A 154 -8.77 -18.89 15.73
C GLY A 154 -7.63 -19.82 15.29
N LYS A 155 -7.51 -20.13 13.98
CA LYS A 155 -6.44 -20.99 13.47
C LYS A 155 -5.18 -20.20 13.14
N ALA A 156 -4.05 -20.88 13.09
CA ALA A 156 -2.78 -20.30 12.64
C ALA A 156 -2.92 -19.68 11.24
N ALA A 157 -2.63 -18.37 11.17
CA ALA A 157 -2.64 -17.60 9.94
C ALA A 157 -1.33 -17.76 9.15
N VAL A 158 -0.25 -18.15 9.80
CA VAL A 158 1.07 -18.36 9.17
C VAL A 158 1.28 -19.85 8.90
N SER A 159 1.69 -20.18 7.68
CA SER A 159 2.08 -21.52 7.28
C SER A 159 3.43 -21.88 7.90
N GLY A 160 3.48 -22.98 8.66
CA GLY A 160 4.73 -23.50 9.21
C GLY A 160 5.74 -23.98 8.16
N ALA A 161 5.29 -24.23 6.92
CA ALA A 161 6.17 -24.67 5.83
C ALA A 161 6.87 -23.51 5.11
N SER A 162 6.20 -22.35 4.99
CA SER A 162 6.71 -21.22 4.21
C SER A 162 7.03 -19.98 5.04
N GLY A 163 6.55 -19.89 6.29
CA GLY A 163 6.65 -18.67 7.10
C GLY A 163 5.75 -17.53 6.62
N PHE A 164 4.97 -17.74 5.55
CA PHE A 164 4.04 -16.75 4.99
C PHE A 164 2.60 -16.99 5.44
N ILE A 165 1.72 -16.02 5.19
CA ILE A 165 0.28 -16.19 5.45
C ILE A 165 -0.23 -17.40 4.65
N SER A 166 -0.95 -18.30 5.33
CA SER A 166 -1.53 -19.50 4.73
C SER A 166 -2.65 -19.13 3.75
N PRO A 167 -2.78 -19.84 2.61
CA PRO A 167 -3.93 -19.66 1.71
C PRO A 167 -5.29 -19.93 2.32
N THR A 168 -5.32 -20.68 3.43
CA THR A 168 -6.55 -20.96 4.18
C THR A 168 -6.78 -19.96 5.32
N ALA A 169 -5.88 -19.01 5.56
CA ALA A 169 -6.03 -18.04 6.63
C ALA A 169 -7.23 -17.11 6.33
N ILE A 170 -7.95 -16.75 7.39
CA ILE A 170 -9.06 -15.80 7.33
C ILE A 170 -8.70 -14.62 8.23
N SER A 171 -8.41 -13.47 7.64
CA SER A 171 -8.24 -12.23 8.42
C SER A 171 -9.58 -11.74 8.96
N TYR A 172 -9.54 -10.93 10.02
CA TYR A 172 -10.72 -10.21 10.48
C TYR A 172 -11.27 -9.32 9.35
N TRP A 173 -12.60 -9.13 9.38
CA TRP A 173 -13.38 -8.39 8.38
C TRP A 173 -13.54 -9.08 7.02
N THR A 174 -12.94 -10.25 6.84
CA THR A 174 -13.13 -11.06 5.63
C THR A 174 -14.44 -11.81 5.67
N SER A 175 -15.18 -11.80 4.57
CA SER A 175 -16.43 -12.57 4.40
C SER A 175 -16.51 -13.20 3.01
N PRO A 176 -17.26 -14.30 2.81
CA PRO A 176 -17.47 -14.86 1.48
C PRO A 176 -18.12 -13.86 0.52
N SER A 177 -17.71 -13.86 -0.74
CA SER A 177 -18.26 -12.96 -1.77
C SER A 177 -18.27 -13.64 -3.15
N THR A 178 -18.79 -12.94 -4.16
CA THR A 178 -18.67 -13.32 -5.58
C THR A 178 -17.90 -12.26 -6.38
N PHE A 179 -17.18 -11.36 -5.69
CA PHE A 179 -16.52 -10.20 -6.29
C PHE A 179 -15.43 -10.61 -7.29
N TRP A 180 -14.79 -11.75 -7.10
CA TRP A 180 -13.66 -12.19 -7.93
C TRP A 180 -14.06 -13.19 -9.03
N ALA A 181 -15.34 -13.24 -9.42
CA ALA A 181 -15.84 -14.23 -10.39
C ALA A 181 -15.20 -14.14 -11.79
N ASN A 182 -14.74 -12.95 -12.19
CA ASN A 182 -14.07 -12.72 -13.49
C ASN A 182 -12.53 -12.72 -13.40
N GLU A 183 -11.99 -12.81 -12.18
CA GLU A 183 -10.55 -12.79 -11.91
C GLU A 183 -10.32 -13.67 -10.67
N LEU A 184 -10.37 -14.98 -10.85
CA LEU A 184 -10.24 -15.93 -9.73
C LEU A 184 -8.84 -15.78 -9.08
N MET A 185 -8.80 -15.62 -7.76
CA MET A 185 -7.55 -15.39 -7.02
C MET A 185 -7.35 -16.38 -5.88
N GLY A 186 -6.08 -16.58 -5.48
CA GLY A 186 -5.68 -17.42 -4.35
C GLY A 186 -5.31 -18.85 -4.73
N THR A 187 -5.02 -19.64 -3.70
CA THR A 187 -4.56 -21.02 -3.85
C THR A 187 -5.47 -21.98 -3.05
N PRO A 188 -6.39 -22.73 -3.70
CA PRO A 188 -6.71 -22.69 -5.13
C PRO A 188 -7.45 -21.40 -5.54
N PRO A 189 -7.46 -21.04 -6.84
CA PRO A 189 -8.17 -19.87 -7.31
C PRO A 189 -9.67 -19.92 -6.99
N SER A 190 -10.21 -18.80 -6.49
CA SER A 190 -11.61 -18.69 -6.06
C SER A 190 -12.19 -17.31 -6.38
N ALA A 191 -13.51 -17.27 -6.57
CA ALA A 191 -14.29 -16.05 -6.78
C ALA A 191 -14.64 -15.31 -5.49
N SER A 192 -14.39 -15.94 -4.33
CA SER A 192 -14.78 -15.45 -3.00
C SER A 192 -13.61 -14.80 -2.30
N ASP A 193 -13.84 -13.65 -1.65
CA ASP A 193 -12.85 -13.01 -0.75
C ASP A 193 -12.42 -13.93 0.41
N SER A 194 -13.26 -14.85 0.88
CA SER A 194 -12.90 -15.81 1.95
C SER A 194 -12.59 -17.22 1.40
N PRO A 195 -11.54 -17.91 1.89
CA PRO A 195 -10.44 -17.36 2.68
C PRO A 195 -9.64 -16.34 1.85
N ASP A 196 -9.17 -15.29 2.51
CA ASP A 196 -8.42 -14.22 1.86
C ASP A 196 -6.93 -14.53 1.81
N GLY A 197 -6.42 -15.26 2.81
CA GLY A 197 -5.08 -15.83 2.79
C GLY A 197 -3.97 -14.84 2.44
N GLU A 198 -3.01 -15.32 1.65
CA GLU A 198 -1.87 -14.58 1.11
C GLU A 198 -2.25 -13.51 0.09
N VAL A 199 -3.48 -13.54 -0.44
CA VAL A 199 -3.91 -12.65 -1.51
C VAL A 199 -4.21 -11.26 -0.94
N VAL A 200 -3.45 -10.28 -1.39
CA VAL A 200 -3.52 -8.89 -0.92
C VAL A 200 -4.90 -8.30 -1.16
N GLU A 201 -5.46 -8.47 -2.35
CA GLU A 201 -6.70 -7.83 -2.79
C GLU A 201 -7.94 -8.34 -2.06
N LYS A 202 -7.89 -9.56 -1.53
CA LYS A 202 -9.02 -10.24 -0.89
C LYS A 202 -9.16 -9.85 0.57
N GLY A 203 -10.41 -9.81 1.04
CA GLY A 203 -10.70 -9.63 2.46
C GLY A 203 -10.32 -8.25 3.01
N GLY A 204 -10.23 -8.16 4.33
CA GLY A 204 -9.78 -6.97 5.05
C GLY A 204 -10.54 -5.67 4.71
N VAL A 205 -9.87 -4.54 4.85
CA VAL A 205 -10.46 -3.21 4.56
C VAL A 205 -10.84 -3.06 3.10
N ALA A 206 -10.05 -3.61 2.17
CA ALA A 206 -10.34 -3.51 0.74
C ALA A 206 -11.69 -4.14 0.39
N GLN A 207 -12.01 -5.32 0.94
CA GLN A 207 -13.32 -5.93 0.78
C GLN A 207 -14.43 -5.03 1.34
N LEU A 208 -14.26 -4.51 2.57
CA LEU A 208 -15.30 -3.69 3.20
C LEU A 208 -15.62 -2.43 2.40
N ILE A 209 -14.63 -1.76 1.81
CA ILE A 209 -14.85 -0.61 0.93
C ILE A 209 -15.64 -1.05 -0.32
N ARG A 210 -15.25 -2.16 -0.95
CA ARG A 210 -15.95 -2.69 -2.13
C ARG A 210 -17.40 -3.07 -1.84
N SER A 211 -17.67 -3.71 -0.70
CA SER A 211 -19.01 -4.11 -0.29
C SER A 211 -19.87 -2.91 0.12
N THR A 212 -19.31 -1.94 0.86
CA THR A 212 -20.05 -0.76 1.34
C THR A 212 -20.43 0.18 0.20
N TYR A 213 -19.55 0.34 -0.78
CA TYR A 213 -19.72 1.27 -1.90
C TYR A 213 -19.85 0.55 -3.24
N ALA A 214 -20.46 -0.64 -3.26
CA ALA A 214 -20.48 -1.51 -4.44
C ALA A 214 -21.03 -0.82 -5.70
N THR A 215 -22.07 -0.01 -5.56
CA THR A 215 -22.78 0.65 -6.68
C THR A 215 -22.75 2.17 -6.63
N ASN A 216 -22.42 2.77 -5.49
CA ASN A 216 -22.41 4.22 -5.30
C ASN A 216 -21.35 4.65 -4.27
N GLN A 217 -20.44 5.54 -4.66
CA GLN A 217 -19.37 6.08 -3.81
C GLN A 217 -19.67 7.49 -3.27
N THR A 218 -20.88 8.02 -3.46
CA THR A 218 -21.26 9.38 -3.02
C THR A 218 -21.18 9.55 -1.51
N SER A 219 -21.52 8.50 -0.75
CA SER A 219 -21.46 8.49 0.72
C SER A 219 -20.06 8.21 1.28
N ARG A 220 -19.05 7.97 0.43
CA ARG A 220 -17.68 7.75 0.90
C ARG A 220 -17.05 9.06 1.39
N ASN A 221 -16.60 9.07 2.64
CA ASN A 221 -16.03 10.25 3.28
C ASN A 221 -14.56 10.43 2.88
N LEU A 222 -14.32 11.09 1.76
CA LEU A 222 -12.98 11.51 1.36
C LEU A 222 -12.83 13.02 1.49
N TYR A 223 -11.74 13.44 2.10
CA TYR A 223 -11.42 14.81 2.42
C TYR A 223 -10.08 15.22 1.80
N THR A 224 -9.89 16.53 1.69
CA THR A 224 -8.63 17.16 1.32
C THR A 224 -8.55 18.50 2.01
N CYS A 225 -7.40 19.16 1.88
CA CYS A 225 -7.21 20.47 2.41
C CYS A 225 -6.44 21.34 1.41
N ILE A 226 -7.19 22.16 0.67
CA ILE A 226 -6.63 23.16 -0.23
C ILE A 226 -6.63 24.48 0.53
N SER A 227 -5.47 24.89 1.05
CA SER A 227 -5.31 26.13 1.83
C SER A 227 -6.27 26.29 3.03
N CYS A 228 -6.57 25.23 3.79
CA CYS A 228 -7.47 25.37 4.95
C CYS A 228 -6.85 26.21 6.07
N ALA A 229 -7.71 26.93 6.79
CA ALA A 229 -7.35 27.50 8.07
C ALA A 229 -7.25 26.42 9.16
N ALA A 230 -6.38 26.66 10.15
CA ALA A 230 -6.31 25.83 11.35
C ALA A 230 -7.69 25.70 12.02
N GLY A 231 -8.03 24.50 12.47
CA GLY A 231 -9.32 24.17 13.08
C GLY A 231 -10.44 23.84 12.09
N THR A 232 -10.18 23.89 10.77
CA THR A 232 -11.18 23.51 9.75
C THR A 232 -11.64 22.07 9.96
N ASN A 233 -12.92 21.88 10.26
CA ASN A 233 -13.54 20.55 10.32
C ASN A 233 -13.72 20.00 8.90
N LEU A 234 -13.00 18.94 8.58
CA LEU A 234 -12.95 18.37 7.23
C LEU A 234 -14.25 17.66 6.86
N SER A 235 -15.02 17.14 7.84
CA SER A 235 -16.25 16.40 7.57
C SER A 235 -17.44 17.30 7.22
N THR A 236 -17.48 18.51 7.78
CA THR A 236 -18.59 19.45 7.61
C THR A 236 -18.29 20.56 6.61
N ASN A 237 -17.02 20.88 6.34
CA ASN A 237 -16.65 21.92 5.38
C ASN A 237 -16.73 21.41 3.93
N ALA A 238 -17.58 22.04 3.11
CA ALA A 238 -17.75 21.68 1.71
C ALA A 238 -16.45 21.81 0.87
N SER A 239 -15.63 22.82 1.14
CA SER A 239 -14.34 23.06 0.46
C SER A 239 -13.26 22.05 0.87
N ALA A 240 -13.49 21.26 1.92
CA ALA A 240 -12.60 20.18 2.35
C ALA A 240 -13.03 18.81 1.77
N ARG A 241 -14.15 18.71 1.04
CA ARG A 241 -14.60 17.44 0.46
C ARG A 241 -13.79 17.11 -0.79
N PHE A 242 -13.30 15.87 -0.87
CA PHE A 242 -12.67 15.35 -2.08
C PHE A 242 -13.75 14.78 -3.02
N ASN A 243 -14.46 15.66 -3.73
CA ASN A 243 -15.48 15.27 -4.72
C ASN A 243 -15.64 16.33 -5.81
N ALA A 244 -16.38 15.99 -6.86
CA ALA A 244 -16.58 16.86 -8.02
C ALA A 244 -17.41 18.14 -7.75
N SER A 245 -18.02 18.28 -6.57
CA SER A 245 -18.72 19.51 -6.18
C SER A 245 -17.78 20.56 -5.57
N ASN A 246 -16.56 20.18 -5.20
CA ASN A 246 -15.55 21.10 -4.70
C ASN A 246 -14.84 21.80 -5.87
N SER A 247 -15.21 23.06 -6.13
CA SER A 247 -14.67 23.84 -7.26
C SER A 247 -13.16 24.09 -7.18
N SER A 248 -12.59 24.12 -5.97
CA SER A 248 -11.13 24.26 -5.79
C SER A 248 -10.39 22.98 -6.14
N LEU A 249 -11.05 21.82 -6.03
CA LEU A 249 -10.49 20.54 -6.45
C LEU A 249 -10.58 20.37 -7.97
N THR A 250 -11.73 20.69 -8.56
CA THR A 250 -11.97 20.52 -10.01
C THR A 250 -11.16 21.49 -10.88
N SER A 251 -10.60 22.56 -10.30
CA SER A 251 -9.61 23.40 -10.99
C SER A 251 -8.24 22.74 -11.13
N THR A 252 -7.95 21.70 -10.34
CA THR A 252 -6.66 20.98 -10.33
C THR A 252 -6.76 19.55 -10.87
N LEU A 253 -7.90 18.89 -10.69
CA LEU A 253 -8.14 17.51 -11.12
C LEU A 253 -9.41 17.41 -11.97
N ASP A 254 -9.35 16.56 -13.00
CA ASP A 254 -10.53 16.23 -13.77
C ASP A 254 -11.51 15.35 -12.97
N THR A 255 -12.80 15.46 -13.29
CA THR A 255 -13.87 14.73 -12.61
C THR A 255 -13.71 13.21 -12.69
N ASN A 256 -13.12 12.67 -13.77
CA ASN A 256 -12.90 11.23 -13.87
C ASN A 256 -11.83 10.76 -12.90
N THR A 257 -10.74 11.50 -12.74
CA THR A 257 -9.71 11.25 -11.72
C THR A 257 -10.30 11.35 -10.31
N ILE A 258 -11.09 12.39 -10.02
CA ILE A 258 -11.76 12.54 -8.72
C ILE A 258 -12.66 11.33 -8.42
N ASN A 259 -13.51 10.94 -9.35
CA ASN A 259 -14.43 9.81 -9.17
C ASN A 259 -13.68 8.48 -9.06
N TRP A 260 -12.60 8.29 -9.81
CA TRP A 260 -11.74 7.11 -9.71
C TRP A 260 -11.09 6.97 -8.33
N VAL A 261 -10.53 8.06 -7.80
CA VAL A 261 -9.96 8.09 -6.45
C VAL A 261 -11.02 7.76 -5.41
N ARG A 262 -12.25 8.31 -5.56
CA ARG A 262 -13.40 7.95 -4.72
C ARG A 262 -13.81 6.49 -4.84
N GLY A 263 -13.46 5.82 -5.93
CA GLY A 263 -13.58 4.38 -6.10
C GLY A 263 -14.34 3.96 -7.34
N THR A 264 -14.85 4.88 -8.18
CA THR A 264 -15.58 4.50 -9.39
C THR A 264 -14.66 3.83 -10.41
N ASN A 265 -15.09 2.70 -10.96
CA ASN A 265 -14.42 2.00 -12.05
C ASN A 265 -14.69 2.70 -13.40
N ASN A 266 -13.99 3.80 -13.65
CA ASN A 266 -14.05 4.55 -14.92
C ASN A 266 -12.72 4.52 -15.69
N ALA A 267 -11.86 3.55 -15.35
CA ALA A 267 -10.57 3.30 -15.98
C ALA A 267 -10.50 1.87 -16.54
N SER A 268 -11.67 1.25 -16.78
CA SER A 268 -11.82 -0.09 -17.35
C SER A 268 -11.02 -1.17 -16.63
N GLU A 269 -10.95 -1.11 -15.31
CA GLU A 269 -10.35 -2.19 -14.52
C GLU A 269 -11.20 -3.44 -14.66
N VAL A 270 -10.53 -4.57 -14.90
CA VAL A 270 -11.17 -5.89 -14.92
C VAL A 270 -11.71 -6.15 -13.51
N GLY A 271 -13.02 -6.05 -13.36
CA GLY A 271 -13.73 -6.25 -12.10
C GLY A 271 -14.96 -7.13 -12.28
N PRO A 272 -15.67 -7.46 -11.20
CA PRO A 272 -16.88 -8.27 -11.29
C PRO A 272 -17.94 -7.56 -12.12
N THR A 273 -18.38 -8.25 -13.17
CA THR A 273 -19.67 -8.03 -13.82
C THR A 273 -20.74 -8.81 -13.03
N THR A 274 -20.82 -8.59 -11.71
CA THR A 274 -21.89 -9.17 -10.90
C THR A 274 -23.23 -8.50 -11.22
N THR A 275 -24.34 -9.14 -10.88
CA THR A 275 -25.67 -8.53 -10.92
C THR A 275 -26.10 -8.19 -9.49
N PRO A 276 -26.43 -6.92 -9.17
CA PRO A 276 -26.32 -5.74 -10.03
C PRO A 276 -24.87 -5.36 -10.31
N ALA A 277 -24.64 -4.69 -11.44
CA ALA A 277 -23.32 -4.24 -11.88
C ALA A 277 -22.66 -3.41 -10.77
N THR A 278 -21.47 -3.83 -10.33
CA THR A 278 -20.68 -3.03 -9.40
C THR A 278 -20.02 -1.88 -10.17
N THR A 279 -20.04 -0.69 -9.57
CA THR A 279 -19.35 0.49 -10.09
C THR A 279 -18.04 0.74 -9.35
N ILE A 280 -17.77 0.00 -8.28
CA ILE A 280 -16.53 0.11 -7.53
C ILE A 280 -15.35 -0.53 -8.28
N ARG A 281 -14.20 0.14 -8.28
CA ARG A 281 -12.97 -0.39 -8.87
C ARG A 281 -12.38 -1.51 -7.99
N PRO A 282 -11.89 -2.61 -8.58
CA PRO A 282 -11.22 -3.68 -7.84
C PRO A 282 -10.02 -3.18 -7.03
N SER A 283 -9.28 -2.19 -7.54
CA SER A 283 -8.07 -1.64 -6.92
C SER A 283 -8.31 -0.60 -5.83
N VAL A 284 -9.54 -0.50 -5.27
CA VAL A 284 -9.98 0.62 -4.42
C VAL A 284 -9.07 0.94 -3.22
N HIS A 285 -8.20 0.00 -2.86
CA HIS A 285 -7.17 0.15 -1.84
C HIS A 285 -5.78 -0.06 -2.47
N GLY A 286 -4.92 0.96 -2.38
CA GLY A 286 -3.53 0.93 -2.82
C GLY A 286 -2.60 0.31 -1.79
N ASP A 287 -1.34 0.11 -2.17
CA ASP A 287 -0.29 -0.48 -1.34
C ASP A 287 -0.03 0.32 -0.06
N ILE A 288 0.10 -0.42 1.05
CA ILE A 288 0.69 0.08 2.30
C ILE A 288 2.12 -0.43 2.29
N LEU A 289 3.06 0.41 1.85
CA LEU A 289 4.44 -0.02 1.57
C LEU A 289 5.39 0.25 2.74
N HIS A 290 5.39 1.46 3.30
CA HIS A 290 6.21 1.81 4.47
C HIS A 290 5.42 2.46 5.60
N SER A 291 4.17 2.87 5.36
CA SER A 291 3.33 3.43 6.39
C SER A 291 3.15 2.41 7.54
N ARG A 292 3.39 2.87 8.77
CA ARG A 292 3.17 2.09 9.99
C ARG A 292 1.84 2.53 10.60
N PRO A 293 0.81 1.66 10.64
CA PRO A 293 -0.45 1.97 11.27
C PRO A 293 -0.30 2.52 12.70
N ALA A 294 -0.89 3.69 12.96
CA ALA A 294 -1.05 4.25 14.30
C ALA A 294 -2.42 3.86 14.86
N VAL A 295 -2.44 3.34 16.08
CA VAL A 295 -3.65 2.80 16.72
C VAL A 295 -3.99 3.63 17.94
N VAL A 296 -5.24 4.09 18.03
CA VAL A 296 -5.76 4.83 19.18
C VAL A 296 -7.01 4.15 19.71
N ASN A 297 -7.06 3.93 21.01
CA ASN A 297 -8.25 3.48 21.69
C ASN A 297 -9.07 4.69 22.16
N TYR A 298 -10.29 4.83 21.67
CA TYR A 298 -11.25 5.87 22.05
C TYR A 298 -12.22 5.40 23.14
N GLY A 299 -12.21 4.12 23.49
CA GLY A 299 -13.13 3.52 24.45
C GLY A 299 -14.58 3.58 23.95
N GLY A 300 -15.52 3.27 24.86
CA GLY A 300 -16.96 3.32 24.59
C GLY A 300 -17.37 2.51 23.35
N THR A 301 -18.34 3.04 22.59
CA THR A 301 -18.83 2.43 21.35
C THR A 301 -17.91 2.67 20.14
N THR A 302 -17.02 3.67 20.22
CA THR A 302 -16.03 3.95 19.17
C THR A 302 -14.96 2.86 19.13
N GLY A 303 -14.48 2.43 20.30
CA GLY A 303 -13.47 1.39 20.41
C GLY A 303 -12.13 1.81 19.82
N VAL A 304 -11.53 0.93 19.01
CA VAL A 304 -10.21 1.15 18.41
C VAL A 304 -10.35 1.82 17.05
N VAL A 305 -9.52 2.82 16.77
CA VAL A 305 -9.39 3.44 15.44
C VAL A 305 -7.94 3.34 14.98
N VAL A 306 -7.75 3.02 13.71
CA VAL A 306 -6.44 2.83 13.08
C VAL A 306 -6.25 3.85 11.97
N PHE A 307 -5.09 4.50 11.99
CA PHE A 307 -4.68 5.50 11.01
C PHE A 307 -3.47 5.00 10.22
N TYR A 308 -3.51 5.06 8.90
CA TYR A 308 -2.40 4.60 8.05
C TYR A 308 -2.45 5.28 6.69
N GLY A 309 -1.28 5.48 6.09
CA GLY A 309 -1.14 5.92 4.71
C GLY A 309 -1.11 4.77 3.71
N SER A 310 -1.56 5.04 2.49
CA SER A 310 -1.44 4.16 1.33
C SER A 310 -1.03 4.94 0.08
N ASN A 311 -0.34 4.26 -0.84
CA ASN A 311 0.17 4.85 -2.09
C ASN A 311 -0.89 4.99 -3.19
N ASP A 312 -2.18 4.92 -2.84
CA ASP A 312 -3.28 5.46 -3.65
C ASP A 312 -3.65 6.92 -3.32
N GLY A 313 -2.84 7.57 -2.49
CA GLY A 313 -2.98 8.98 -2.14
C GLY A 313 -3.65 9.27 -0.81
N MET A 314 -4.09 8.24 -0.08
CA MET A 314 -4.92 8.43 1.10
C MET A 314 -4.14 8.20 2.40
N LEU A 315 -4.33 9.11 3.35
CA LEU A 315 -4.26 8.82 4.77
C LEU A 315 -5.66 8.35 5.21
N ARG A 316 -5.77 7.15 5.75
CA ARG A 316 -7.05 6.49 6.05
C ARG A 316 -7.26 6.41 7.55
N ALA A 317 -8.51 6.52 7.98
CA ALA A 317 -8.97 6.15 9.31
C ALA A 317 -9.99 5.04 9.19
N ILE A 318 -9.78 3.94 9.91
CA ILE A 318 -10.68 2.79 9.93
C ILE A 318 -11.01 2.39 11.38
N SER A 319 -12.17 1.78 11.57
CA SER A 319 -12.52 1.12 12.82
C SER A 319 -11.68 -0.16 13.00
N GLY A 320 -10.87 -0.22 14.05
CA GLY A 320 -10.03 -1.37 14.40
C GLY A 320 -10.75 -2.45 15.18
N ASN A 321 -12.07 -2.32 15.39
CA ASN A 321 -12.87 -3.30 16.13
C ASN A 321 -12.91 -4.64 15.36
N GLN A 322 -12.80 -5.77 16.06
CA GLN A 322 -12.86 -7.12 15.48
C GLN A 322 -14.28 -7.57 15.11
N SER A 323 -15.29 -7.02 15.78
CA SER A 323 -16.70 -7.40 15.66
C SER A 323 -17.62 -6.18 15.71
N GLY A 324 -18.87 -6.38 15.29
CA GLY A 324 -19.88 -5.32 15.23
C GLY A 324 -20.05 -4.79 13.80
N THR A 325 -21.09 -3.99 13.60
CA THR A 325 -21.49 -3.52 12.27
C THR A 325 -20.44 -2.63 11.61
N ASP A 326 -19.62 -1.94 12.39
CA ASP A 326 -18.62 -1.00 11.88
C ASP A 326 -17.20 -1.52 12.00
N ALA A 327 -17.00 -2.79 12.39
CA ALA A 327 -15.69 -3.43 12.41
C ALA A 327 -15.00 -3.34 11.03
N GLY A 328 -13.77 -2.80 11.01
CA GLY A 328 -12.95 -2.65 9.80
C GLY A 328 -13.41 -1.54 8.83
N LYS A 329 -14.57 -0.91 9.05
CA LYS A 329 -15.09 0.07 8.10
C LYS A 329 -14.21 1.32 8.03
N GLU A 330 -14.10 1.86 6.83
CA GLU A 330 -13.50 3.17 6.59
C GLU A 330 -14.38 4.27 7.19
N LEU A 331 -13.79 5.04 8.11
CA LEU A 331 -14.41 6.24 8.68
C LEU A 331 -14.27 7.40 7.70
N TRP A 332 -13.05 7.59 7.20
CA TRP A 332 -12.70 8.58 6.18
C TRP A 332 -11.31 8.33 5.58
N GLY A 333 -11.05 8.99 4.45
CA GLY A 333 -9.72 9.15 3.86
C GLY A 333 -9.39 10.64 3.65
N PHE A 334 -8.13 11.01 3.80
CA PHE A 334 -7.59 12.36 3.58
C PHE A 334 -6.52 12.33 2.49
N ILE A 335 -6.66 13.18 1.48
CA ILE A 335 -5.73 13.28 0.35
C ILE A 335 -5.01 14.62 0.45
N PRO A 336 -3.68 14.65 0.72
CA PRO A 336 -2.88 15.87 0.68
C PRO A 336 -2.91 16.54 -0.70
N GLU A 337 -2.95 17.87 -0.75
CA GLU A 337 -3.03 18.63 -2.01
C GLU A 337 -1.78 18.44 -2.89
N GLU A 338 -0.62 18.21 -2.28
CA GLU A 338 0.66 17.99 -2.94
C GLU A 338 0.69 16.70 -3.76
N HIS A 339 -0.26 15.80 -3.52
CA HIS A 339 -0.33 14.51 -4.19
C HIS A 339 -1.26 14.51 -5.41
N PHE A 340 -2.02 15.57 -5.64
CA PHE A 340 -3.00 15.63 -6.73
C PHE A 340 -2.38 15.35 -8.10
N GLY A 341 -1.23 15.95 -8.40
CA GLY A 341 -0.53 15.78 -9.68
C GLY A 341 -0.15 14.33 -10.01
N LYS A 342 -0.12 13.43 -9.01
CA LYS A 342 0.24 12.02 -9.16
C LYS A 342 -0.97 11.09 -9.34
N LEU A 343 -2.18 11.54 -8.95
CA LEU A 343 -3.39 10.70 -8.95
C LEU A 343 -3.81 10.30 -10.36
N LYS A 344 -3.57 11.17 -11.36
CA LYS A 344 -3.86 10.85 -12.75
C LYS A 344 -3.01 9.68 -13.26
N ARG A 345 -1.73 9.61 -12.89
CA ARG A 345 -0.86 8.48 -13.27
C ARG A 345 -1.36 7.16 -12.70
N LEU A 346 -1.82 7.16 -11.44
CA LEU A 346 -2.44 5.98 -10.83
C LEU A 346 -3.73 5.57 -11.55
N ARG A 347 -4.57 6.53 -11.96
CA ARG A 347 -5.81 6.26 -12.69
C ARG A 347 -5.55 5.76 -14.12
N ASP A 348 -4.61 6.37 -14.83
CA ASP A 348 -4.32 5.99 -16.21
C ASP A 348 -3.46 4.72 -16.27
N ASN A 349 -2.82 4.39 -15.14
CA ASN A 349 -1.92 3.25 -14.96
C ASN A 349 -0.70 3.28 -15.90
N THR A 350 -0.24 4.47 -16.26
CA THR A 350 0.84 4.71 -17.21
C THR A 350 1.40 6.14 -17.01
N PRO A 351 2.68 6.43 -17.33
CA PRO A 351 3.72 5.51 -17.76
C PRO A 351 4.16 4.55 -16.64
N ASP A 352 4.77 3.45 -17.05
CA ASP A 352 5.23 2.38 -16.16
C ASP A 352 6.29 2.89 -15.18
N ILE A 353 6.50 2.12 -14.11
CA ILE A 353 7.54 2.38 -13.14
C ILE A 353 8.90 2.02 -13.77
N ARG A 354 9.83 2.98 -13.73
CA ARG A 354 11.25 2.72 -14.01
C ARG A 354 11.87 1.98 -12.83
N LEU A 355 12.08 0.69 -13.00
CA LEU A 355 12.90 -0.14 -12.11
C LEU A 355 14.37 -0.02 -12.51
N SER A 356 15.29 -0.45 -11.65
CA SER A 356 16.74 -0.45 -11.93
C SER A 356 17.11 -1.27 -13.17
N THR A 357 16.21 -2.17 -13.57
CA THR A 357 16.34 -3.11 -14.67
C THR A 357 15.52 -2.70 -15.90
N THR A 358 14.74 -1.62 -15.81
CA THR A 358 13.88 -1.19 -16.92
C THR A 358 14.75 -0.55 -18.03
N PRO A 359 14.78 -1.13 -19.25
CA PRO A 359 15.42 -0.48 -20.40
C PRO A 359 14.67 0.82 -20.74
N VAL A 360 15.40 1.88 -21.03
CA VAL A 360 14.80 3.10 -21.59
C VAL A 360 15.29 3.24 -23.01
N LEU A 361 14.46 2.77 -23.94
CA LEU A 361 14.77 2.72 -25.38
C LEU A 361 14.84 4.13 -26.01
N ASP A 362 14.04 5.05 -25.48
CA ASP A 362 14.01 6.45 -25.91
C ASP A 362 13.80 7.37 -24.69
N GLU A 363 14.86 8.07 -24.28
CA GLU A 363 14.82 9.03 -23.18
C GLU A 363 14.01 10.30 -23.52
N THR A 364 13.61 10.51 -24.77
CA THR A 364 12.80 11.67 -25.19
C THR A 364 11.30 11.37 -25.22
N SER A 365 10.91 10.09 -25.15
CA SER A 365 9.49 9.68 -25.17
C SER A 365 8.73 10.18 -23.93
N THR A 366 7.52 10.69 -24.15
CA THR A 366 6.60 11.11 -23.09
C THR A 366 5.95 9.95 -22.34
N SER A 367 5.99 8.75 -22.92
CA SER A 367 5.49 7.50 -22.31
C SER A 367 6.61 6.64 -21.72
N LYS A 368 7.85 7.16 -21.65
CA LYS A 368 8.96 6.41 -21.05
C LYS A 368 8.66 6.06 -19.58
N PRO A 369 9.12 4.90 -19.10
CA PRO A 369 9.02 4.56 -17.68
C PRO A 369 9.64 5.65 -16.81
N THR A 370 8.96 6.01 -15.73
CA THR A 370 9.42 7.04 -14.78
C THR A 370 9.48 6.49 -13.36
N PRO A 371 10.31 7.06 -12.46
CA PRO A 371 10.38 6.61 -11.08
C PRO A 371 8.99 6.51 -10.43
N ARG A 372 8.83 5.55 -9.52
CA ARG A 372 7.56 5.33 -8.81
C ARG A 372 7.15 6.59 -8.03
N ASP A 373 5.86 6.92 -8.13
CA ASP A 373 5.26 7.92 -7.26
C ASP A 373 4.95 7.33 -5.87
N TYR A 374 5.33 8.08 -4.84
CA TYR A 374 4.98 7.79 -3.45
C TYR A 374 3.98 8.83 -2.94
N PHE A 375 3.12 8.44 -2.03
CA PHE A 375 2.07 9.28 -1.46
C PHE A 375 2.20 9.38 0.07
N VAL A 376 1.18 8.98 0.83
CA VAL A 376 1.24 8.95 2.29
C VAL A 376 1.92 7.65 2.68
N ASP A 377 3.25 7.68 2.77
CA ASP A 377 4.06 6.48 2.99
C ASP A 377 4.90 6.58 4.27
N GLY A 378 4.88 7.73 4.95
CA GLY A 378 5.73 7.99 6.10
C GLY A 378 5.17 7.57 7.46
N PRO A 379 5.96 7.80 8.52
CA PRO A 379 5.55 7.47 9.88
C PRO A 379 4.39 8.37 10.34
N ILE A 380 3.56 7.81 11.23
CA ILE A 380 2.46 8.50 11.90
C ILE A 380 2.73 8.48 13.40
N SER A 381 2.87 9.65 14.01
CA SER A 381 2.98 9.79 15.46
C SER A 381 1.69 10.34 16.04
N VAL A 382 1.35 9.92 17.26
CA VAL A 382 0.13 10.37 17.95
C VAL A 382 0.47 11.01 19.29
N TYR A 383 -0.08 12.19 19.53
CA TYR A 383 -0.21 12.77 20.86
C TYR A 383 -1.61 12.45 21.40
N GLN A 384 -1.68 11.78 22.55
CA GLN A 384 -2.92 11.47 23.24
C GLN A 384 -2.89 12.04 24.66
N LYS A 385 -3.87 12.88 24.97
CA LYS A 385 -4.17 13.33 26.34
C LYS A 385 -5.46 12.69 26.78
N VAL A 386 -5.41 11.93 27.87
CA VAL A 386 -6.56 11.26 28.47
C VAL A 386 -7.00 12.05 29.71
N ASN A 387 -8.32 12.20 29.89
CA ASN A 387 -8.94 12.76 31.09
C ASN A 387 -8.88 11.77 32.26
N ALA A 388 -9.19 12.24 33.47
CA ALA A 388 -9.20 11.37 34.66
C ALA A 388 -10.24 10.22 34.57
N ASP A 389 -11.30 10.40 33.78
CA ASP A 389 -12.35 9.40 33.53
C ASP A 389 -12.00 8.38 32.44
N GLY A 390 -10.79 8.45 31.87
CA GLY A 390 -10.34 7.56 30.79
C GLY A 390 -10.77 7.99 29.39
N THR A 391 -11.51 9.08 29.23
CA THR A 391 -11.89 9.61 27.91
C THR A 391 -10.76 10.40 27.26
N ASN A 392 -10.73 10.42 25.92
CA ASN A 392 -9.74 11.19 25.18
C ASN A 392 -10.06 12.69 25.21
N ALA A 393 -9.21 13.46 25.90
CA ALA A 393 -9.29 14.92 25.94
C ALA A 393 -8.76 15.56 24.64
N LYS A 394 -7.67 15.00 24.10
CA LYS A 394 -7.06 15.40 22.83
C LYS A 394 -6.41 14.20 22.17
N VAL A 395 -6.60 14.04 20.87
CA VAL A 395 -5.85 13.09 20.04
C VAL A 395 -5.41 13.80 18.78
N TYR A 396 -4.12 14.12 18.66
CA TYR A 396 -3.53 14.74 17.48
C TYR A 396 -2.59 13.76 16.80
N MET A 397 -2.59 13.73 15.48
CA MET A 397 -1.68 12.90 14.71
C MET A 397 -0.81 13.74 13.79
N TYR A 398 0.42 13.26 13.57
CA TYR A 398 1.47 13.91 12.80
C TYR A 398 1.99 12.95 11.76
N VAL A 399 1.87 13.32 10.49
CA VAL A 399 2.06 12.39 9.37
C VAL A 399 3.19 12.88 8.49
N GLY A 400 4.27 12.10 8.44
CA GLY A 400 5.32 12.24 7.44
C GLY A 400 4.96 11.53 6.14
N MET A 401 5.73 11.78 5.09
CA MET A 401 5.45 11.28 3.74
C MET A 401 6.54 10.35 3.20
N ARG A 402 7.70 10.24 3.87
CA ARG A 402 8.91 9.61 3.30
C ARG A 402 9.18 10.14 1.89
N ARG A 403 9.38 9.27 0.89
CA ARG A 403 9.55 9.63 -0.53
C ARG A 403 8.34 10.36 -1.11
N GLY A 404 7.19 10.31 -0.45
CA GLY A 404 5.98 10.97 -0.89
C GLY A 404 6.01 12.49 -0.85
N GLY A 405 6.93 13.09 -0.08
CA GLY A 405 7.10 14.53 -0.10
C GLY A 405 7.95 15.13 1.03
N ARG A 406 8.22 16.42 0.88
CA ARG A 406 8.99 17.26 1.81
C ARG A 406 8.06 18.11 2.67
N PHE A 407 7.12 17.44 3.32
CA PHE A 407 6.10 18.07 4.14
C PHE A 407 5.56 17.13 5.23
N ILE A 408 4.90 17.72 6.21
CA ILE A 408 4.27 17.06 7.35
C ILE A 408 2.90 17.69 7.58
N TYR A 409 1.90 16.84 7.81
CA TYR A 409 0.54 17.25 8.20
C TYR A 409 0.27 16.94 9.66
N ALA A 410 -0.48 17.82 10.32
CA ALA A 410 -1.07 17.56 11.62
C ALA A 410 -2.59 17.64 11.53
N LEU A 411 -3.28 16.60 12.03
CA LEU A 411 -4.74 16.57 12.14
C LEU A 411 -5.16 16.35 13.59
N ASP A 412 -6.22 17.05 13.99
CA ASP A 412 -6.95 16.78 15.23
C ASP A 412 -7.98 15.69 14.95
N VAL A 413 -7.77 14.54 15.57
CA VAL A 413 -8.64 13.37 15.50
C VAL A 413 -9.24 13.05 16.87
N THR A 414 -9.39 14.04 17.75
CA THR A 414 -10.00 13.85 19.08
C THR A 414 -11.42 13.27 18.96
N ASP A 415 -12.19 13.74 17.96
CA ASP A 415 -13.34 13.02 17.43
C ASP A 415 -12.88 12.31 16.13
N PRO A 416 -12.80 10.96 16.12
CA PRO A 416 -12.28 10.23 14.97
C PRO A 416 -13.23 10.26 13.76
N THR A 417 -14.46 10.75 13.91
CA THR A 417 -15.43 10.91 12.80
C THR A 417 -15.48 12.33 12.23
N GLN A 418 -14.86 13.30 12.93
CA GLN A 418 -14.85 14.71 12.54
C GLN A 418 -13.42 15.28 12.59
N PRO A 419 -12.51 14.76 11.74
CA PRO A 419 -11.11 15.20 11.75
C PRO A 419 -11.02 16.69 11.40
N LYS A 420 -10.13 17.41 12.09
CA LYS A 420 -9.87 18.83 11.80
C LYS A 420 -8.44 19.03 11.35
N PHE A 421 -8.25 19.90 10.38
CA PHE A 421 -6.91 20.36 10.00
C PHE A 421 -6.30 21.18 11.13
N LEU A 422 -5.12 20.81 11.63
CA LEU A 422 -4.38 21.63 12.61
C LEU A 422 -3.40 22.56 11.90
N TRP A 423 -2.42 21.97 11.22
CA TRP A 423 -1.40 22.70 10.48
C TRP A 423 -0.69 21.77 9.49
N LYS A 424 0.02 22.38 8.54
CA LYS A 424 0.96 21.73 7.62
C LYS A 424 2.26 22.51 7.65
N LYS A 425 3.40 21.80 7.55
CA LYS A 425 4.71 22.39 7.29
C LYS A 425 5.35 21.73 6.09
N SER A 426 5.98 22.52 5.23
CA SER A 426 6.59 22.06 3.98
C SER A 426 7.87 22.81 3.69
N ASN A 427 8.69 22.30 2.77
CA ASN A 427 9.89 23.00 2.33
C ASN A 427 9.62 24.32 1.60
N THR A 428 8.36 24.61 1.27
CA THR A 428 7.89 25.86 0.67
C THR A 428 7.06 26.70 1.65
N ASP A 429 7.16 26.43 2.95
CA ASP A 429 6.52 27.24 3.99
C ASP A 429 7.09 28.68 4.01
N THR A 430 6.29 29.63 4.47
CA THR A 430 6.72 31.04 4.60
C THR A 430 7.80 31.20 5.67
N ASP A 431 7.85 30.31 6.67
CA ASP A 431 8.97 30.21 7.58
C ASP A 431 10.17 29.54 6.89
N ASN A 432 11.14 30.36 6.50
CA ASN A 432 12.33 29.95 5.74
C ASN A 432 13.18 28.88 6.45
N ARG A 433 12.97 28.65 7.75
CA ARG A 433 13.64 27.57 8.49
C ARG A 433 13.29 26.19 7.93
N PHE A 434 12.15 26.04 7.26
CA PHE A 434 11.78 24.79 6.58
C PHE A 434 12.36 24.65 5.17
N SER A 435 13.04 25.65 4.59
CA SER A 435 13.60 25.54 3.23
C SER A 435 14.54 24.34 3.05
N VAL A 436 15.22 23.92 4.12
CA VAL A 436 16.09 22.75 4.16
C VAL A 436 15.38 21.44 4.52
N LEU A 437 14.06 21.44 4.78
CA LEU A 437 13.29 20.23 5.07
C LEU A 437 13.43 19.25 3.89
N GLY A 438 13.99 18.08 4.13
CA GLY A 438 14.09 16.99 3.17
C GLY A 438 12.81 16.17 3.12
N GLN A 439 12.88 14.98 2.51
CA GLN A 439 11.78 14.03 2.55
C GLN A 439 11.53 13.61 4.01
N THR A 440 10.28 13.60 4.47
CA THR A 440 9.95 13.43 5.89
C THR A 440 9.96 11.95 6.30
N TRP A 441 11.17 11.40 6.44
CA TRP A 441 11.46 10.01 6.83
C TRP A 441 11.51 9.81 8.34
N SER A 442 12.10 10.78 9.07
CA SER A 442 12.18 10.75 10.53
C SER A 442 10.80 10.88 11.13
N GLU A 443 10.48 10.01 12.07
CA GLU A 443 9.26 10.08 12.87
C GLU A 443 9.23 11.38 13.71
N PRO A 444 8.14 12.17 13.66
CA PRO A 444 7.91 13.32 14.54
C PRO A 444 7.61 12.91 15.97
N ARG A 445 8.65 12.68 16.77
CA ARG A 445 8.49 12.20 18.14
C ARG A 445 7.88 13.25 19.05
N VAL A 446 6.77 12.90 19.68
CA VAL A 446 6.06 13.73 20.66
C VAL A 446 6.79 13.69 22.00
N ALA A 447 7.06 14.85 22.58
CA ALA A 447 7.70 14.96 23.89
C ALA A 447 7.21 16.17 24.68
N LYS A 448 7.51 16.17 25.98
CA LYS A 448 7.45 17.36 26.83
C LYS A 448 8.87 17.80 27.13
N ILE A 449 9.12 19.10 27.10
CA ILE A 449 10.42 19.68 27.44
C ILE A 449 10.23 20.70 28.56
N LYS A 450 11.23 20.80 29.44
CA LYS A 450 11.21 21.75 30.55
C LYS A 450 11.12 23.19 30.02
N GLY A 451 10.25 23.99 30.63
CA GLY A 451 10.06 25.40 30.27
C GLY A 451 9.14 25.64 29.06
N HIS A 452 8.52 24.60 28.49
CA HIS A 452 7.49 24.75 27.46
C HIS A 452 6.19 24.04 27.87
N THR A 453 5.07 24.74 27.78
CA THR A 453 3.77 24.23 28.27
C THR A 453 3.17 23.17 27.35
N ASP A 454 3.21 23.43 26.04
CA ASP A 454 2.68 22.51 25.05
C ASP A 454 3.66 21.35 24.80
N PRO A 455 3.19 20.17 24.38
CA PRO A 455 4.09 19.17 23.83
C PRO A 455 4.81 19.70 22.59
N VAL A 456 5.96 19.12 22.32
CA VAL A 456 6.78 19.40 21.14
C VAL A 456 6.86 18.18 20.24
N LEU A 457 7.16 18.41 18.96
CA LEU A 457 7.64 17.40 18.04
C LEU A 457 9.13 17.58 17.85
N VAL A 458 9.88 16.49 17.97
CA VAL A 458 11.31 16.47 17.63
C VAL A 458 11.50 15.51 16.46
N MET A 459 12.13 15.99 15.39
CA MET A 459 12.38 15.18 14.20
C MET A 459 13.67 15.59 13.48
N GLY A 460 14.29 14.61 12.81
CA GLY A 460 15.33 14.86 11.83
C GLY A 460 14.79 15.68 10.65
N GLY A 461 15.68 16.42 10.01
CA GLY A 461 15.35 17.33 8.92
C GLY A 461 14.95 16.63 7.64
N GLY A 462 15.17 15.31 7.55
CA GLY A 462 14.67 14.46 6.47
C GLY A 462 15.77 13.88 5.59
N TYR A 463 15.34 13.04 4.65
CA TYR A 463 16.18 12.37 3.67
C TYR A 463 16.44 13.25 2.45
N ASP A 464 17.67 13.19 1.94
CA ASP A 464 18.11 13.89 0.75
C ASP A 464 18.46 12.88 -0.35
N ALA A 465 17.55 12.67 -1.30
CA ALA A 465 17.76 11.72 -2.39
C ALA A 465 19.04 11.99 -3.19
N ALA A 466 19.43 13.25 -3.38
CA ALA A 466 20.64 13.56 -4.14
C ALA A 466 21.92 13.13 -3.40
N ALA A 467 21.90 13.17 -2.06
CA ALA A 467 23.03 12.75 -1.23
C ALA A 467 23.02 11.25 -0.93
N GLU A 468 21.84 10.66 -0.80
CA GLU A 468 21.64 9.35 -0.17
C GLU A 468 21.23 8.23 -1.15
N ASP A 469 20.72 8.54 -2.36
CA ASP A 469 20.42 7.51 -3.38
C ASP A 469 21.66 7.14 -4.22
N ALA A 470 22.72 7.94 -4.14
CA ALA A 470 23.95 7.71 -4.88
C ALA A 470 24.80 6.60 -4.22
N ALA A 471 25.43 5.74 -5.04
CA ALA A 471 26.30 4.67 -4.55
C ALA A 471 27.50 5.20 -3.72
N THR A 472 27.95 6.41 -4.02
CA THR A 472 28.86 7.19 -3.17
C THR A 472 28.07 8.38 -2.61
N PRO A 473 28.15 8.67 -1.29
CA PRO A 473 27.39 9.76 -0.70
C PRO A 473 27.62 11.09 -1.42
N GLY A 474 26.53 11.69 -1.91
CA GLY A 474 26.56 12.94 -2.64
C GLY A 474 26.73 14.17 -1.73
N THR A 475 26.62 15.34 -2.34
CA THR A 475 26.57 16.63 -1.62
C THR A 475 25.21 16.78 -0.96
N THR A 476 25.19 17.12 0.32
CA THR A 476 23.94 17.40 1.04
C THR A 476 23.35 18.74 0.58
N THR A 477 22.11 18.69 0.13
CA THR A 477 21.28 19.80 -0.40
C THR A 477 20.07 20.08 0.49
N MET A 478 19.64 19.11 1.28
CA MET A 478 18.51 19.22 2.20
C MET A 478 18.64 18.23 3.36
N GLY A 479 17.66 18.24 4.27
CA GLY A 479 17.57 17.31 5.38
C GLY A 479 18.52 17.58 6.53
N ASN A 480 19.42 18.56 6.39
CA ASN A 480 20.53 18.83 7.27
C ASN A 480 20.16 19.70 8.48
N ALA A 481 19.13 19.26 9.19
CA ALA A 481 18.68 19.91 10.41
C ALA A 481 18.08 18.88 11.38
N VAL A 482 17.87 19.29 12.63
CA VAL A 482 16.92 18.69 13.57
C VAL A 482 15.94 19.78 13.98
N TYR A 483 14.64 19.49 13.90
CA TYR A 483 13.58 20.42 14.25
C TYR A 483 12.99 20.09 15.62
N VAL A 484 12.71 21.14 16.39
CA VAL A 484 11.84 21.12 17.57
C VAL A 484 10.67 22.06 17.27
N LEU A 485 9.48 21.49 17.11
CA LEU A 485 8.26 22.20 16.75
C LEU A 485 7.30 22.21 17.92
N ASN A 486 6.51 23.27 18.10
CA ASN A 486 5.32 23.20 18.94
C ASN A 486 4.34 22.22 18.29
N ALA A 487 3.91 21.19 19.02
CA ALA A 487 3.10 20.13 18.44
C ALA A 487 1.67 20.56 18.11
N PHE A 488 1.16 21.64 18.71
CA PHE A 488 -0.19 22.15 18.47
C PHE A 488 -0.25 23.17 17.33
N THR A 489 0.83 23.90 17.08
CA THR A 489 0.85 24.99 16.09
C THR A 489 1.80 24.76 14.92
N GLY A 490 2.72 23.80 15.01
CA GLY A 490 3.78 23.57 14.02
C GLY A 490 4.85 24.66 13.99
N ALA A 491 4.81 25.62 14.92
CA ALA A 491 5.79 26.69 15.00
C ALA A 491 7.17 26.14 15.38
N VAL A 492 8.22 26.56 14.68
CA VAL A 492 9.60 26.17 15.01
C VAL A 492 10.04 26.86 16.30
N LEU A 493 10.20 26.06 17.36
CA LEU A 493 10.80 26.49 18.62
C LEU A 493 12.32 26.53 18.50
N LYS A 494 12.90 25.50 17.87
CA LYS A 494 14.33 25.41 17.62
C LYS A 494 14.61 24.61 16.35
N ARG A 495 15.69 24.99 15.66
CA ARG A 495 16.31 24.22 14.59
C ARG A 495 17.79 24.09 14.92
N PHE A 496 18.33 22.89 14.82
CA PHE A 496 19.76 22.61 14.96
C PHE A 496 20.29 22.22 13.59
N ASP A 497 21.20 22.99 13.03
CA ASP A 497 21.82 22.66 11.75
C ASP A 497 22.82 21.51 11.90
N THR A 498 22.84 20.63 10.93
CA THR A 498 23.79 19.51 10.85
C THR A 498 24.60 19.60 9.55
N ALA A 499 25.74 18.91 9.51
CA ALA A 499 26.55 18.85 8.30
C ALA A 499 25.93 17.95 7.21
N ARG A 500 25.15 16.94 7.61
CA ARG A 500 24.53 15.93 6.74
C ARG A 500 23.04 15.78 7.02
N SER A 501 22.34 15.19 6.06
CA SER A 501 20.91 14.89 6.18
C SER A 501 20.63 14.04 7.43
N VAL A 502 19.49 14.26 8.09
CA VAL A 502 19.06 13.48 9.26
C VAL A 502 17.74 12.80 8.92
N PRO A 503 17.78 11.65 8.21
CA PRO A 503 16.59 10.90 7.83
C PRO A 503 16.07 9.99 8.94
N ALA A 504 16.93 9.60 9.87
CA ALA A 504 16.60 8.67 10.94
C ALA A 504 15.82 9.33 12.07
N ASP A 505 15.09 8.52 12.82
CA ASP A 505 14.38 8.96 14.02
C ASP A 505 15.34 9.48 15.08
N VAL A 506 14.96 10.58 15.72
CA VAL A 506 15.68 11.15 16.85
C VAL A 506 15.31 10.40 18.13
N THR A 507 16.29 10.10 18.99
CA THR A 507 16.02 9.54 20.32
C THR A 507 16.16 10.62 21.38
N LEU A 508 15.17 10.70 22.26
CA LEU A 508 15.16 11.64 23.37
C LEU A 508 15.64 10.92 24.62
N VAL A 509 16.58 11.54 25.34
CA VAL A 509 17.12 11.03 26.59
C VAL A 509 16.73 12.01 27.68
N ASP A 510 16.02 11.51 28.70
CA ASP A 510 15.78 12.27 29.92
C ASP A 510 16.96 12.02 30.87
N SER A 511 17.75 13.06 31.12
CA SER A 511 18.91 12.99 32.01
C SER A 511 18.55 13.26 33.47
N ASP A 512 17.35 13.76 33.75
CA ASP A 512 16.87 14.05 35.10
C ASP A 512 16.08 12.83 35.61
N TYR A 513 16.78 11.71 35.84
CA TYR A 513 16.21 10.49 36.43
C TYR A 513 16.16 10.52 37.95
#